data_AF-A0A915IPJ7-F1
#
_entry.id   AF-A0A915IPJ7-F1
#
_cell.length_a   1.000
_cell.length_b   1.000
_cell.length_c   1.000
_cell.angle_alpha   90.00
_cell.angle_beta   90.00
_cell.angle_gamma   90.00
#
_symmetry.space_group_name_H-M   'P 1'
#
loop_
_entity.id
_entity.type
_entity.pdbx_description
1 polymer ?
#
loop_
_entity_poly.entity_id
_entity_poly.type
_entity_poly.pdbx_seq_one_letter_code
_entity_poly.pdbx_strand_id
1 'polypeptide(L)'
;MAYRFKDMNEKLMETYDNNAFRCPLLSVAKGRLCVAKRSNIFQYCRAIVIENINDFFVNVYFIDMALSEIVSVANLYLMTEEFALFPPMLFECSLSNVRPSEYLNEKFLEYIANAHDICIRIDSLADSVFDVTIFDVIFPNQNNLNDYLNNLASMHEQSYLPRSYQR
;
A
#
# COMPACT_ATOMS: atom_id res chain seq x y z
N MET A 1 0.00 -14.28 2.37
CA MET A 1 -0.49 -12.99 2.94
C MET A 1 -1.83 -12.57 2.34
N ALA A 2 -2.05 -12.71 1.03
CA ALA A 2 -3.32 -12.33 0.38
C ALA A 2 -4.59 -12.97 1.00
N TYR A 3 -4.56 -14.26 1.34
CA TYR A 3 -5.72 -14.93 1.96
C TYR A 3 -6.07 -14.34 3.34
N ARG A 4 -5.06 -14.12 4.18
CA ARG A 4 -5.24 -13.55 5.53
C ARG A 4 -5.77 -12.11 5.51
N PHE A 5 -5.38 -11.34 4.50
CA PHE A 5 -5.92 -9.99 4.24
C PHE A 5 -7.38 -10.02 3.87
N LYS A 6 -7.72 -10.88 2.91
CA LYS A 6 -9.09 -11.06 2.45
C LYS A 6 -10.01 -11.50 3.58
N ASP A 7 -9.62 -12.54 4.33
CA ASP A 7 -10.40 -13.08 5.44
C ASP A 7 -10.63 -12.01 6.54
N MET A 8 -9.60 -11.24 6.91
CA MET A 8 -9.73 -10.20 7.93
C MET A 8 -10.66 -9.08 7.45
N ASN A 9 -10.51 -8.61 6.22
CA ASN A 9 -11.36 -7.55 5.67
C ASN A 9 -12.82 -7.98 5.51
N GLU A 10 -13.08 -9.21 5.06
CA GLU A 10 -14.44 -9.75 4.98
C GLU A 10 -15.08 -9.81 6.38
N LYS A 11 -14.34 -10.32 7.38
CA LYS A 11 -14.80 -10.36 8.76
C LYS A 11 -15.06 -8.97 9.33
N LEU A 12 -14.18 -7.99 9.04
CA LEU A 12 -14.36 -6.60 9.46
C LEU A 12 -15.62 -6.00 8.84
N MET A 13 -15.81 -6.17 7.52
CA MET A 13 -17.00 -5.71 6.83
C MET A 13 -18.27 -6.28 7.45
N GLU A 14 -18.35 -7.60 7.61
CA GLU A 14 -19.52 -8.28 8.20
C GLU A 14 -19.83 -7.78 9.62
N THR A 15 -18.78 -7.61 10.45
CA THR A 15 -18.93 -7.16 11.84
C THR A 15 -19.55 -5.77 11.94
N TYR A 16 -19.12 -4.84 11.09
CA TYR A 16 -19.61 -3.47 11.11
C TYR A 16 -20.84 -3.27 10.23
N ASP A 17 -21.16 -4.16 9.29
CA ASP A 17 -22.42 -4.13 8.55
C ASP A 17 -23.61 -4.58 9.39
N ASN A 18 -23.45 -5.61 10.20
CA ASN A 18 -24.53 -6.22 11.01
C ASN A 18 -24.98 -5.39 12.23
N ASN A 19 -24.56 -4.12 12.35
CA ASN A 19 -24.89 -3.15 13.43
C ASN A 19 -24.53 -3.57 14.87
N ALA A 20 -24.24 -4.85 15.15
CA ALA A 20 -24.00 -5.38 16.49
C ALA A 20 -22.81 -4.71 17.21
N PHE A 21 -21.86 -4.14 16.47
CA PHE A 21 -20.63 -3.54 16.99
C PHE A 21 -20.37 -2.11 16.52
N ARG A 22 -21.38 -1.41 15.98
CA ARG A 22 -21.26 0.02 15.64
C ARG A 22 -21.30 0.87 16.91
N CYS A 23 -20.19 0.91 17.64
CA CYS A 23 -20.00 1.87 18.72
C CYS A 23 -19.30 3.12 18.17
N PRO A 24 -19.95 4.30 18.15
CA PRO A 24 -19.33 5.52 17.64
C PRO A 24 -18.05 5.87 18.39
N LEU A 25 -17.07 6.41 17.67
CA LEU A 25 -15.84 6.90 18.28
C LEU A 25 -16.09 8.24 19.00
N LEU A 26 -16.22 8.20 20.33
CA LEU A 26 -16.56 9.38 21.13
C LEU A 26 -15.44 10.42 21.23
N SER A 27 -14.18 9.99 21.19
CA SER A 27 -13.02 10.86 21.26
C SER A 27 -12.16 10.69 20.01
N VAL A 28 -12.19 11.73 19.17
CA VAL A 28 -11.41 11.80 17.94
C VAL A 28 -10.17 12.64 18.19
N ALA A 29 -9.03 11.98 18.22
CA ALA A 29 -7.73 12.62 18.37
C ALA A 29 -6.74 12.07 17.35
N LYS A 30 -5.78 12.89 16.94
CA LYS A 30 -4.66 12.45 16.09
C LYS A 30 -3.97 11.22 16.69
N GLY A 31 -3.68 10.23 15.86
CA GLY A 31 -3.09 8.95 16.24
C GLY A 31 -4.11 7.93 16.76
N ARG A 32 -5.39 8.26 16.86
CA ARG A 32 -6.41 7.31 17.32
C ARG A 32 -6.71 6.27 16.24
N LEU A 33 -6.53 5.00 16.58
CA LEU A 33 -6.94 3.85 15.77
C LEU A 33 -8.47 3.68 15.84
N CYS A 34 -9.10 3.46 14.69
CA CYS A 34 -10.55 3.35 14.56
C CYS A 34 -10.95 2.51 13.34
N VAL A 35 -12.23 2.17 13.25
CA VAL A 35 -12.84 1.71 12.01
C VAL A 35 -13.56 2.89 11.38
N ALA A 36 -13.27 3.18 10.12
CA ALA A 36 -13.90 4.26 9.38
C ALA A 36 -14.69 3.70 8.20
N LYS A 37 -15.89 4.24 7.99
CA LYS A 37 -16.70 3.96 6.80
C LYS A 37 -16.34 4.94 5.69
N ARG A 38 -15.88 4.42 4.56
CA ARG A 38 -15.49 5.19 3.38
C ARG A 38 -16.68 5.89 2.74
N SER A 39 -16.49 7.17 2.38
CA SER A 39 -17.56 8.06 1.94
C SER A 39 -18.23 7.63 0.62
N ASN A 40 -17.48 7.00 -0.29
CA ASN A 40 -17.95 6.78 -1.67
C ASN A 40 -18.41 5.34 -1.98
N ILE A 41 -18.03 4.36 -1.16
CA ILE A 41 -18.19 2.94 -1.49
C ILE A 41 -18.74 2.09 -0.35
N PHE A 42 -19.18 2.71 0.75
CA PHE A 42 -19.78 2.05 1.92
C PHE A 42 -18.94 0.93 2.54
N GLN A 43 -17.61 0.96 2.35
CA GLN A 43 -16.70 -0.02 2.94
C GLN A 43 -16.17 0.45 4.30
N TYR A 44 -16.15 -0.46 5.28
CA TYR A 44 -15.46 -0.28 6.55
C TYR A 44 -14.00 -0.69 6.41
N CYS A 45 -13.11 0.12 6.95
CA CYS A 45 -11.68 -0.14 6.89
C CYS A 45 -11.04 0.25 8.22
N ARG A 46 -9.93 -0.42 8.56
CA ARG A 46 -9.07 0.00 9.67
C ARG A 46 -8.39 1.30 9.30
N ALA A 47 -8.41 2.26 10.22
CA ALA A 47 -7.92 3.60 9.97
C ALA A 47 -7.28 4.21 11.20
N ILE A 48 -6.36 5.15 10.98
CA ILE A 48 -5.81 6.02 12.02
C ILE A 48 -6.16 7.47 11.72
N VAL A 49 -6.61 8.23 12.72
CA VAL A 49 -6.88 9.66 12.56
C VAL A 49 -5.54 10.40 12.38
N ILE A 50 -5.39 11.10 11.27
CA ILE A 50 -4.18 11.88 10.96
C ILE A 50 -4.31 13.31 11.46
N GLU A 51 -5.49 13.91 11.27
CA GLU A 51 -5.79 15.28 11.67
C GLU A 51 -7.30 15.48 11.80
N ASN A 52 -7.69 16.35 12.73
CA ASN A 52 -9.06 16.84 12.82
C ASN A 52 -9.18 18.06 11.90
N ILE A 53 -10.10 18.02 10.94
CA ILE A 53 -10.31 19.13 10.00
C ILE A 53 -11.26 20.16 10.61
N ASN A 54 -12.36 19.70 11.20
CA ASN A 54 -13.32 20.48 11.98
C ASN A 54 -14.19 19.52 12.84
N ASP A 55 -15.24 20.04 13.47
CA ASP A 55 -16.13 19.27 14.35
C ASP A 55 -16.85 18.10 13.66
N PHE A 56 -16.96 18.14 12.33
CA PHE A 56 -17.72 17.16 11.54
C PHE A 56 -16.85 16.24 10.69
N PHE A 57 -15.60 16.64 10.41
CA PHE A 57 -14.74 15.97 9.45
C PHE A 57 -13.32 15.79 9.99
N VAL A 58 -12.76 14.63 9.65
CA VAL A 58 -11.39 14.24 9.99
C VAL A 58 -10.71 13.68 8.76
N ASN A 59 -9.40 13.82 8.70
CA ASN A 59 -8.59 13.08 7.74
C ASN A 59 -8.11 11.79 8.41
N VAL A 60 -8.36 10.66 7.78
CA VAL A 60 -7.93 9.35 8.25
C VAL A 60 -7.03 8.70 7.23
N TYR A 61 -6.08 7.90 7.70
CA TYR A 61 -5.25 7.04 6.86
C TYR A 61 -5.70 5.59 7.04
N PHE A 62 -6.11 4.95 5.95
CA PHE A 62 -6.48 3.54 5.91
C PHE A 62 -5.21 2.68 5.88
N ILE A 63 -4.88 2.12 7.04
CA ILE A 63 -3.60 1.45 7.30
C ILE A 63 -3.35 0.20 6.44
N ASP A 64 -4.40 -0.35 5.84
CA ASP A 64 -4.35 -1.55 4.98
C ASP A 64 -4.41 -1.23 3.49
N MET A 65 -4.53 0.06 3.12
CA MET A 65 -4.75 0.50 1.74
C MET A 65 -3.81 1.61 1.28
N ALA A 66 -3.00 2.16 2.20
CA ALA A 66 -2.11 3.30 1.95
C ALA A 66 -2.84 4.50 1.35
N LEU A 67 -4.07 4.73 1.82
CA LEU A 67 -4.96 5.76 1.31
C LEU A 67 -5.40 6.68 2.43
N SER A 68 -5.30 7.99 2.21
CA SER A 68 -5.91 8.99 3.08
C SER A 68 -7.23 9.48 2.50
N GLU A 69 -8.25 9.63 3.33
CA GLU A 69 -9.52 10.26 2.96
C GLU A 69 -10.04 11.15 4.08
N ILE A 70 -10.76 12.21 3.68
CA ILE A 70 -11.57 13.00 4.60
C ILE A 70 -12.92 12.28 4.78
N VAL A 71 -13.23 11.91 6.01
CA VAL A 71 -14.48 11.22 6.38
C VAL A 71 -15.22 11.99 7.47
N SER A 72 -16.53 11.78 7.54
CA SER A 72 -17.33 12.33 8.63
C SER A 72 -16.98 11.66 9.96
N VAL A 73 -16.95 12.44 11.05
CA VAL A 73 -16.85 11.91 12.42
C VAL A 73 -17.95 10.89 12.72
N ALA A 74 -19.15 11.06 12.14
CA ALA A 74 -20.26 10.12 12.29
C ALA A 74 -19.99 8.73 11.64
N ASN A 75 -18.97 8.65 10.78
CA ASN A 75 -18.54 7.42 10.13
C ASN A 75 -17.35 6.76 10.83
N LEU A 76 -16.99 7.21 12.04
CA LEU A 76 -15.93 6.63 12.86
C LEU A 76 -16.50 5.75 13.96
N TYR A 77 -15.94 4.56 14.10
CA TYR A 77 -16.35 3.55 15.06
C TYR A 77 -15.16 3.06 15.87
N LEU A 78 -15.41 2.62 17.11
CA LEU A 78 -14.41 1.94 17.91
C LEU A 78 -13.97 0.67 17.20
N MET A 79 -12.66 0.45 17.13
CA MET A 79 -12.07 -0.81 16.68
C MET A 79 -12.11 -1.83 17.81
N THR A 80 -12.57 -3.05 17.53
CA THR A 80 -12.47 -4.15 18.49
C THR A 80 -11.01 -4.57 18.69
N GLU A 81 -10.70 -5.13 19.85
CA GLU A 81 -9.36 -5.60 20.17
C GLU A 81 -8.85 -6.63 19.14
N GLU A 82 -9.75 -7.49 18.65
CA GLU A 82 -9.42 -8.44 17.59
C GLU A 82 -8.79 -7.74 16.38
N PHE A 83 -9.46 -6.73 15.79
CA PHE A 83 -8.95 -6.04 14.61
C PHE A 83 -7.76 -5.13 14.91
N ALA A 84 -7.62 -4.65 16.14
CA ALA A 84 -6.49 -3.83 16.58
C ALA A 84 -5.20 -4.64 16.72
N LEU A 85 -5.30 -5.91 17.12
CA LEU A 85 -4.15 -6.83 17.25
C LEU A 85 -3.68 -7.40 15.92
N PHE A 86 -4.47 -7.31 14.85
CA PHE A 86 -3.98 -7.66 13.51
C PHE A 86 -2.90 -6.66 13.07
N PRO A 87 -1.74 -7.11 12.56
CA PRO A 87 -0.73 -6.20 12.03
C PRO A 87 -1.29 -5.44 10.80
N PRO A 88 -0.83 -4.21 10.53
CA PRO A 88 -1.03 -3.58 9.23
C PRO A 88 -0.53 -4.51 8.13
N MET A 89 -1.29 -4.63 7.06
CA MET A 89 -0.97 -5.60 5.99
C MET A 89 -0.37 -4.97 4.76
N LEU A 90 -0.14 -3.65 4.81
CA LEU A 90 0.55 -2.91 3.79
C LEU A 90 1.92 -2.50 4.32
N PHE A 91 2.94 -2.81 3.53
CA PHE A 91 4.32 -2.51 3.85
C PHE A 91 4.86 -1.55 2.80
N GLU A 92 5.42 -0.44 3.25
CA GLU A 92 6.10 0.49 2.37
C GLU A 92 7.43 -0.12 1.92
N CYS A 93 7.70 -0.06 0.62
CA CYS A 93 8.92 -0.63 0.06
C CYS A 93 9.47 0.20 -1.10
N SER A 94 10.77 0.10 -1.29
CA SER A 94 11.55 0.70 -2.37
C SER A 94 12.28 -0.39 -3.15
N LEU A 95 12.42 -0.22 -4.46
CA LEU A 95 13.24 -1.13 -5.26
C LEU A 95 14.72 -0.87 -4.99
N SER A 96 15.42 -1.88 -4.46
CA SER A 96 16.86 -1.85 -4.24
C SER A 96 17.61 -1.46 -5.51
N ASN A 97 18.46 -0.44 -5.41
CA ASN A 97 19.36 0.01 -6.48
C ASN A 97 18.68 0.42 -7.80
N VAL A 98 17.40 0.80 -7.79
CA VAL A 98 16.71 1.35 -8.98
C VAL A 98 16.47 2.84 -8.77
N ARG A 99 16.91 3.67 -9.73
CA ARG A 99 16.65 5.11 -9.68
C ARG A 99 15.26 5.43 -10.25
N PRO A 100 14.44 6.24 -9.58
CA PRO A 100 13.10 6.56 -10.06
C PRO A 100 13.16 7.43 -11.33
N SER A 101 12.28 7.14 -12.29
CA SER A 101 12.00 7.99 -13.44
C SER A 101 10.61 7.67 -13.98
N GLU A 102 9.96 8.62 -14.65
CA GLU A 102 8.62 8.41 -15.23
C GLU A 102 8.61 7.21 -16.20
N TYR A 103 9.64 7.11 -17.05
CA TYR A 103 9.80 5.98 -17.97
C TYR A 103 9.86 4.63 -17.26
N LEU A 104 10.65 4.52 -16.18
CA LEU A 104 10.75 3.25 -15.44
C LEU A 104 9.50 2.93 -14.64
N ASN A 105 8.74 3.95 -14.18
CA ASN A 105 7.46 3.72 -13.51
C ASN A 105 6.47 3.03 -14.45
N GLU A 106 6.39 3.46 -15.71
CA GLU A 106 5.56 2.79 -16.72
C GLU A 106 5.98 1.34 -16.95
N LYS A 107 7.30 1.08 -17.03
CA LYS A 107 7.85 -0.27 -17.25
C LYS A 107 7.70 -1.19 -16.05
N PHE A 108 7.79 -0.64 -14.84
CA PHE A 108 7.47 -1.35 -13.62
C PHE A 108 6.01 -1.80 -13.61
N LEU A 109 5.07 -0.89 -13.89
CA LEU A 109 3.64 -1.21 -13.92
C LEU A 109 3.32 -2.25 -15.00
N GLU A 110 3.91 -2.14 -16.18
CA GLU A 110 3.78 -3.12 -17.26
C GLU A 110 4.26 -4.51 -16.81
N TYR A 111 5.43 -4.60 -16.18
CA TYR A 111 5.95 -5.89 -15.69
C TYR A 111 5.02 -6.48 -14.63
N ILE A 112 4.64 -5.71 -13.61
CA ILE A 112 3.78 -6.21 -12.52
C ILE A 112 2.41 -6.63 -13.04
N ALA A 113 1.83 -5.92 -14.00
CA ALA A 113 0.53 -6.29 -14.58
C ALA A 113 0.57 -7.60 -15.37
N ASN A 114 1.74 -7.98 -15.91
CA ASN A 114 1.93 -9.23 -16.66
C ASN A 114 2.50 -10.37 -15.81
N ALA A 115 2.98 -10.08 -14.60
CA ALA A 115 3.47 -11.09 -13.68
C ALA A 115 2.31 -11.92 -13.12
N HIS A 116 2.43 -13.24 -13.17
CA HIS A 116 1.44 -14.13 -12.58
C HIS A 116 1.58 -14.20 -11.06
N ASP A 117 2.81 -14.48 -10.60
CA ASP A 117 3.17 -14.53 -9.18
C ASP A 117 4.55 -13.89 -9.03
N ILE A 118 4.70 -13.07 -8.00
CA ILE A 118 5.98 -12.44 -7.66
C ILE A 118 6.47 -12.91 -6.29
N CYS A 119 7.79 -13.03 -6.18
CA CYS A 119 8.48 -13.20 -4.91
C CYS A 119 9.23 -11.91 -4.59
N ILE A 120 9.02 -11.40 -3.38
CA ILE A 120 9.70 -10.20 -2.89
C ILE A 120 10.74 -10.65 -1.88
N ARG A 121 12.02 -10.38 -2.18
CA ARG A 121 13.11 -10.54 -1.22
C ARG A 121 13.37 -9.21 -0.55
N ILE A 122 13.40 -9.19 0.78
CA ILE A 122 13.82 -8.03 1.57
C ILE A 122 15.35 -8.03 1.60
N ASP A 123 15.95 -6.96 1.09
CA ASP A 123 17.40 -6.77 1.11
C ASP A 123 17.83 -5.94 2.33
N SER A 124 17.02 -4.93 2.70
CA SER A 124 17.31 -4.00 3.79
C SER A 124 16.02 -3.38 4.39
N LEU A 125 16.14 -2.76 5.57
CA LEU A 125 15.07 -1.98 6.22
C LEU A 125 15.67 -0.69 6.79
N ALA A 126 15.17 0.46 6.34
CA ALA A 126 15.54 1.78 6.84
C ALA A 126 14.29 2.66 6.96
N ASP A 127 14.14 3.39 8.06
CA ASP A 127 13.03 4.33 8.29
C ASP A 127 11.63 3.74 8.04
N SER A 128 11.43 2.45 8.36
CA SER A 128 10.18 1.69 8.12
C SER A 128 9.87 1.37 6.66
N VAL A 129 10.80 1.64 5.74
CA VAL A 129 10.71 1.27 4.32
C VAL A 129 11.60 0.06 4.05
N PHE A 130 11.03 -0.97 3.45
CA PHE A 130 11.78 -2.15 3.02
C PHE A 130 12.43 -1.92 1.66
N ASP A 131 13.74 -2.04 1.58
CA ASP A 131 14.42 -2.17 0.29
C ASP A 131 14.25 -3.60 -0.20
N VAL A 132 13.73 -3.75 -1.42
CA VAL A 132 13.34 -5.05 -1.96
C VAL A 132 13.87 -5.32 -3.36
N THR A 133 14.10 -6.61 -3.63
CA THR A 133 14.28 -7.15 -4.97
C THR A 133 13.07 -8.01 -5.32
N ILE A 134 12.47 -7.77 -6.50
CA ILE A 134 11.29 -8.49 -6.96
C ILE A 134 11.68 -9.51 -8.03
N PHE A 135 11.23 -10.76 -7.86
CA PHE A 135 11.43 -11.88 -8.78
C PHE A 135 10.10 -12.36 -9.33
N ASP A 136 10.07 -12.75 -10.60
CA ASP A 136 8.96 -13.54 -11.15
C ASP A 136 9.12 -15.00 -10.71
N VAL A 137 8.08 -15.56 -10.09
CA VAL A 137 8.09 -16.93 -9.56
C VAL A 137 8.11 -17.97 -10.68
N ILE A 138 7.50 -17.66 -11.83
CA ILE A 138 7.40 -18.56 -12.98
C ILE A 138 8.72 -18.58 -13.77
N PHE A 139 9.45 -17.47 -13.79
CA PHE A 139 10.73 -17.34 -14.49
C PHE A 139 11.91 -17.07 -13.54
N PRO A 140 12.19 -17.96 -12.57
CA PRO A 140 13.18 -17.70 -11.51
C PRO A 140 14.62 -17.62 -12.03
N ASN A 141 14.88 -18.14 -13.24
CA ASN A 141 16.18 -18.08 -13.91
C ASN A 141 16.33 -16.87 -14.86
N GLN A 142 15.28 -16.06 -15.04
CA GLN A 142 15.41 -14.76 -15.68
C GLN A 142 15.83 -13.71 -14.65
N ASN A 143 16.53 -12.67 -15.11
CA ASN A 143 16.95 -11.55 -14.25
C ASN A 143 15.74 -10.99 -13.48
N ASN A 144 15.97 -10.57 -12.24
CA ASN A 144 14.94 -9.96 -11.41
C ASN A 144 14.45 -8.64 -12.00
N LEU A 145 13.30 -8.15 -11.54
CA LEU A 145 12.68 -6.93 -12.04
C LEU A 145 13.61 -5.71 -11.85
N ASN A 146 14.35 -5.63 -10.75
CA ASN A 146 15.25 -4.49 -10.49
C ASN A 146 16.35 -4.43 -11.56
N ASP A 147 16.97 -5.56 -11.88
CA ASP A 147 17.98 -5.67 -12.93
C ASP A 147 17.39 -5.36 -14.32
N TYR A 148 16.17 -5.85 -14.60
CA TYR A 148 15.45 -5.51 -15.82
C TYR A 148 15.27 -3.99 -15.98
N LEU A 149 14.80 -3.31 -14.94
CA LEU A 149 14.62 -1.85 -14.96
C LEU A 149 15.95 -1.10 -15.10
N ASN A 150 17.01 -1.55 -14.43
CA ASN A 150 18.34 -0.93 -14.54
C ASN A 150 18.94 -1.09 -15.95
N ASN A 151 18.72 -2.23 -16.60
CA ASN A 151 19.12 -2.43 -17.99
C ASN A 151 18.37 -1.48 -18.93
N LEU A 152 17.05 -1.33 -18.73
CA LEU A 152 16.25 -0.37 -19.51
C LEU A 152 16.72 1.08 -19.30
N ALA A 153 17.02 1.47 -18.06
CA ALA A 153 17.54 2.80 -17.74
C ALA A 153 18.83 3.09 -18.52
N SER A 154 19.76 2.13 -18.50
CA SER A 154 21.05 2.24 -19.18
C SER A 154 20.89 2.38 -20.71
N MET A 155 19.99 1.60 -21.32
CA MET A 155 19.70 1.68 -22.75
C MET A 155 19.00 3.00 -23.11
N HIS A 156 18.08 3.46 -22.27
CA HIS A 156 17.37 4.72 -22.46
C HIS A 156 18.33 5.91 -22.39
N GLU A 157 19.23 5.97 -21.40
CA GLU A 157 20.27 7.01 -21.30
C GLU A 157 21.19 7.03 -22.53
N GLN A 158 21.62 5.86 -23.01
CA GLN A 158 22.43 5.76 -24.22
C GLN A 158 21.72 6.29 -25.48
N SER A 159 20.39 6.18 -25.56
CA SER A 159 19.62 6.66 -26.72
C SER A 159 19.66 8.18 -26.89
N TYR A 160 19.88 8.95 -25.82
CA TYR A 160 20.04 10.40 -25.86
C TYR A 160 21.48 10.86 -26.18
N LEU A 161 22.46 9.95 -26.15
CA LEU A 161 23.82 10.30 -26.52
C LEU A 161 23.93 10.51 -28.05
N PRO A 162 24.74 11.48 -28.52
CA PRO A 162 24.98 11.64 -29.94
C PRO A 162 25.55 10.34 -30.54
N ARG A 163 25.20 10.03 -31.79
CA ARG A 163 25.62 8.79 -32.48
C ARG A 163 27.14 8.53 -32.46
N SER A 164 27.96 9.57 -32.32
CA SER A 164 29.42 9.44 -32.19
C SER A 164 29.88 8.80 -30.87
N TYR A 165 29.02 8.75 -29.85
CA TYR A 165 29.30 8.23 -28.51
C TYR A 165 28.53 6.93 -28.19
N GLN A 166 27.66 6.48 -29.09
CA GLN A 166 26.99 5.18 -29.01
C GLN A 166 27.96 4.13 -29.57
N ARG A 167 28.43 3.19 -28.73
CA ARG A 167 29.37 2.11 -29.11
C ARG A 167 28.67 0.94 -29.75
#